data_AF-A0AAW9GZK0-F1
#
_entry.id   AF-A0AAW9GZK0-F1
#
_cell.length_a   1.000
_cell.length_b   1.000
_cell.length_c   1.000
_cell.angle_alpha   90.00
_cell.angle_beta   90.00
_cell.angle_gamma   90.00
#
_symmetry.space_group_name_H-M   'P 1'
#
loop_
_entity.id
_entity.type
_entity.pdbx_description
1 polymer ?
#
loop_
_entity_poly.entity_id
_entity_poly.type
_entity_poly.pdbx_seq_one_letter_code
_entity_poly.pdbx_strand_id
1 'polypeptide(L)'
;MSVLVARTRRRTPWWRLLVLLWLLGGAVPAFAQAVDPLPFKDRAQEQRFQHLTAQLRCLVCQNENLADSDATLARDLRHQVFAQLQAGRSDAQIKQYMVDRYSAFVLYDPPLAPGTWLLWFGPALLLLGGAAMVLATLRQRRRALGAVTTEAEDAW
;
A
#
# COMPACT_ATOMS: atom_id res chain seq x y z
N MET A 1 -38.55 -28.70 61.04
CA MET A 1 -38.96 -28.57 59.63
C MET A 1 -38.95 -27.10 59.25
N SER A 2 -37.90 -26.62 58.57
CA SER A 2 -37.92 -25.31 57.90
C SER A 2 -37.16 -25.43 56.59
N VAL A 3 -37.90 -25.51 55.49
CA VAL A 3 -37.36 -25.57 54.13
C VAL A 3 -37.05 -24.14 53.70
N LEU A 4 -35.75 -23.79 53.58
CA LEU A 4 -35.33 -22.54 52.94
C LEU A 4 -35.37 -22.70 51.42
N VAL A 5 -36.34 -22.05 50.78
CA VAL A 5 -36.44 -21.93 49.33
C VAL A 5 -35.40 -20.91 48.85
N ALA A 6 -34.37 -21.38 48.16
CA ALA A 6 -33.37 -20.52 47.50
C ALA A 6 -33.99 -19.84 46.27
N ARG A 7 -34.23 -18.52 46.37
CA ARG A 7 -34.72 -17.69 45.28
C ARG A 7 -33.57 -17.43 44.30
N THR A 8 -33.52 -18.18 43.19
CA THR A 8 -32.53 -17.98 42.14
C THR A 8 -32.75 -16.63 41.44
N ARG A 9 -31.91 -15.64 41.79
CA ARG A 9 -31.88 -14.33 41.14
C ARG A 9 -31.37 -14.54 39.71
N ARG A 10 -32.25 -14.60 38.72
CA ARG A 10 -31.88 -14.63 37.30
C ARG A 10 -31.10 -13.36 36.97
N ARG A 11 -29.77 -13.43 37.00
CA ARG A 11 -28.89 -12.38 36.49
C ARG A 11 -29.05 -12.37 34.98
N THR A 12 -29.87 -11.47 34.46
CA THR A 12 -29.92 -11.22 33.02
C THR A 12 -28.51 -10.83 32.57
N PRO A 13 -27.92 -11.54 31.60
CA PRO A 13 -26.57 -11.27 31.15
C PRO A 13 -26.55 -9.95 30.35
N TRP A 14 -26.35 -8.84 31.05
CA TRP A 14 -25.96 -7.53 30.54
C TRP A 14 -24.97 -7.55 29.35
N TRP A 15 -24.07 -8.54 29.28
CA TRP A 15 -23.18 -8.74 28.14
C TRP A 15 -23.90 -9.08 26.82
N ARG A 16 -25.07 -9.73 26.85
CA ARG A 16 -25.89 -9.99 25.66
C ARG A 16 -26.49 -8.70 25.08
N LEU A 17 -26.85 -7.75 25.94
CA LEU A 17 -27.34 -6.44 25.52
C LEU A 17 -26.21 -5.59 24.91
N LEU A 18 -25.00 -5.68 25.46
CA LEU A 18 -23.82 -5.00 24.90
C LEU A 18 -23.41 -5.57 23.52
N VAL A 19 -23.46 -6.88 23.34
CA VAL A 19 -23.18 -7.53 22.04
C VAL A 19 -24.24 -7.15 20.99
N LEU A 20 -25.52 -7.12 21.37
CA LEU A 20 -26.60 -6.65 20.48
C LEU A 20 -26.42 -5.18 20.09
N LEU A 21 -26.06 -4.31 21.04
CA LEU A 21 -25.81 -2.89 20.75
C LEU A 21 -24.61 -2.69 19.83
N TRP A 22 -23.55 -3.50 19.99
CA TRP A 22 -22.37 -3.48 19.12
C TRP A 22 -22.69 -3.96 17.70
N LEU A 23 -23.53 -5.00 17.55
CA LEU A 23 -23.98 -5.52 16.26
C LEU A 23 -24.93 -4.54 15.52
N LEU A 24 -25.78 -3.81 16.24
CA LEU A 24 -26.67 -2.82 15.62
C LEU A 24 -25.99 -1.46 15.34
N GLY A 25 -24.86 -1.15 15.99
CA GLY A 25 -24.17 0.14 15.84
C GLY A 25 -23.33 0.31 14.56
N GLY A 26 -23.26 -0.69 13.70
CA GLY A 26 -22.34 -0.71 12.54
C GLY A 26 -22.76 0.09 11.30
N ALA A 27 -23.96 0.67 11.25
CA ALA A 27 -24.41 1.43 10.09
C ALA A 27 -23.92 2.89 10.17
N VAL A 28 -22.64 3.11 9.85
CA VAL A 28 -22.13 4.46 9.61
C VAL A 28 -22.63 4.93 8.23
N PRO A 29 -23.35 6.06 8.13
CA PRO A 29 -23.74 6.59 6.83
C PRO A 29 -22.48 6.94 6.02
N ALA A 30 -22.33 6.34 4.83
CA ALA A 30 -21.33 6.74 3.87
C ALA A 30 -21.74 8.09 3.27
N PHE A 31 -21.07 9.17 3.70
CA PHE A 31 -21.26 10.48 3.09
C PHE A 31 -20.64 10.46 1.69
N ALA A 32 -21.46 10.46 0.65
CA ALA A 32 -21.01 10.78 -0.70
C ALA A 32 -20.76 12.29 -0.77
N GLN A 33 -19.50 12.70 -0.93
CA GLN A 33 -19.10 14.11 -0.97
C GLN A 33 -19.04 14.59 -2.43
N ALA A 34 -19.52 15.81 -2.68
CA ALA A 34 -19.57 16.39 -4.02
C ALA A 34 -18.17 16.87 -4.44
N VAL A 35 -17.64 16.28 -5.51
CA VAL A 35 -16.44 16.77 -6.20
C VAL A 35 -16.78 18.11 -6.87
N ASP A 36 -15.94 19.13 -6.69
CA ASP A 36 -16.11 20.43 -7.34
C ASP A 36 -16.27 20.26 -8.86
N PRO A 37 -17.35 20.80 -9.48
CA PRO A 37 -17.57 20.64 -10.90
C PRO A 37 -16.53 21.45 -11.68
N LEU A 38 -15.55 20.76 -12.26
CA LEU A 38 -14.55 21.33 -13.15
C LEU A 38 -15.07 21.38 -14.60
N PRO A 39 -14.80 22.46 -15.37
CA PRO A 39 -15.31 22.60 -16.74
C PRO A 39 -14.47 21.78 -17.73
N PHE A 40 -14.72 20.47 -17.78
CA PHE A 40 -14.09 19.58 -18.77
C PHE A 40 -14.63 19.81 -20.18
N LYS A 41 -13.76 19.70 -21.18
CA LYS A 41 -14.11 19.79 -22.60
C LYS A 41 -14.97 18.61 -23.07
N ASP A 42 -14.65 17.41 -22.60
CA ASP A 42 -15.31 16.16 -22.97
C ASP A 42 -15.14 15.10 -21.88
N ARG A 43 -15.86 13.98 -22.02
CA ARG A 43 -15.80 12.82 -21.09
C ARG A 43 -14.42 12.18 -21.03
N ALA A 44 -13.65 12.20 -22.12
CA ALA A 44 -12.32 11.61 -22.13
C ALA A 44 -11.35 12.44 -21.27
N GLN A 45 -11.48 13.76 -21.30
CA GLN A 45 -10.74 14.68 -20.47
C GLN A 45 -11.03 14.48 -18.98
N GLU A 46 -12.30 14.34 -18.63
CA GLU A 46 -12.75 14.04 -17.26
C GLU A 46 -12.19 12.70 -16.77
N GLN A 47 -12.28 11.64 -17.58
CA GLN A 47 -11.71 10.32 -17.22
C GLN A 47 -10.19 10.39 -17.01
N ARG A 48 -9.50 11.12 -17.89
CA ARG A 48 -8.05 11.31 -17.78
C ARG A 48 -7.68 12.08 -16.53
N PHE A 49 -8.47 13.09 -16.16
CA PHE A 49 -8.31 13.82 -14.90
C PHE A 49 -8.46 12.89 -13.70
N GLN A 50 -9.55 12.11 -13.64
CA GLN A 50 -9.82 11.17 -12.55
C GLN A 50 -8.71 10.11 -12.42
N HIS A 51 -8.22 9.59 -13.53
CA HIS A 51 -7.11 8.63 -13.54
C HIS A 51 -5.81 9.25 -13.00
N LEU A 52 -5.50 10.49 -13.39
CA LEU A 52 -4.32 11.21 -12.89
C LEU A 52 -4.41 11.50 -11.40
N THR A 53 -5.54 12.00 -10.91
CA THR A 53 -5.72 12.35 -9.49
C THR A 53 -5.73 11.12 -8.58
N ALA A 54 -6.19 9.97 -9.05
CA ALA A 54 -6.10 8.70 -8.32
C ALA A 54 -4.65 8.19 -8.16
N GLN A 55 -3.75 8.58 -9.08
CA GLN A 55 -2.32 8.20 -9.04
C GLN A 55 -1.46 9.17 -8.24
N LEU A 56 -2.06 10.23 -7.69
CA LEU A 56 -1.39 11.24 -6.89
C LEU A 56 -1.89 11.16 -5.44
N ARG A 57 -0.98 11.21 -4.47
CA ARG A 57 -1.27 11.15 -3.04
C ARG A 57 -1.57 12.53 -2.47
N CYS A 58 -2.47 12.60 -1.50
CA CYS A 58 -2.58 13.76 -0.65
C CYS A 58 -1.44 13.77 0.38
N LEU A 59 -0.56 14.77 0.32
CA LEU A 59 0.63 14.89 1.18
C LEU A 59 0.31 15.11 2.67
N VAL A 60 -0.92 15.53 2.98
CA VAL A 60 -1.36 15.87 4.34
C VAL A 60 -2.41 14.89 4.89
N CYS A 61 -2.82 13.90 4.09
CA CYS A 61 -3.88 12.97 4.43
C CYS A 61 -3.30 11.58 4.73
N GLN A 62 -4.03 10.76 5.49
CA GLN A 62 -3.55 9.43 5.87
C GLN A 62 -3.88 8.41 4.79
N ASN A 63 -2.89 8.09 3.93
CA ASN A 63 -3.01 7.05 2.89
C ASN A 63 -4.13 7.28 1.87
N GLU A 64 -4.45 8.54 1.55
CA GLU A 64 -5.46 8.92 0.57
C GLU A 64 -4.85 9.50 -0.71
N ASN A 65 -5.56 9.34 -1.84
CA ASN A 65 -5.21 9.97 -3.11
C ASN A 65 -5.90 11.33 -3.27
N LEU A 66 -5.55 12.09 -4.31
CA LEU A 66 -6.14 13.41 -4.58
C LEU A 66 -7.57 13.34 -5.10
N ALA A 67 -7.99 12.21 -5.68
CA ALA A 67 -9.36 12.03 -6.17
C ALA A 67 -10.36 11.90 -5.02
N ASP A 68 -9.98 11.18 -3.97
CA ASP A 68 -10.85 10.80 -2.85
C ASP A 68 -10.75 11.75 -1.65
N SER A 69 -9.70 12.58 -1.58
CA SER A 69 -9.45 13.41 -0.41
C SER A 69 -10.06 14.82 -0.49
N ASP A 70 -10.71 15.22 0.60
CA ASP A 70 -11.36 16.52 0.77
C ASP A 70 -10.47 17.59 1.42
N ALA A 71 -9.20 17.28 1.71
CA ALA A 71 -8.27 18.27 2.24
C ALA A 71 -8.15 19.49 1.31
N THR A 72 -8.02 20.68 1.91
CA THR A 72 -7.83 21.92 1.14
C THR A 72 -6.65 21.83 0.18
N LEU A 73 -5.54 21.23 0.62
CA LEU A 73 -4.38 20.98 -0.24
C LEU A 73 -4.72 20.05 -1.42
N ALA A 74 -5.56 19.05 -1.22
CA ALA A 74 -5.94 18.13 -2.29
C ALA A 74 -6.78 18.85 -3.37
N ARG A 75 -7.65 19.79 -2.99
CA ARG A 75 -8.38 20.66 -3.94
C ARG A 75 -7.43 21.55 -4.72
N ASP A 76 -6.48 22.21 -4.06
CA ASP A 76 -5.49 23.06 -4.73
C ASP A 76 -4.66 22.27 -5.75
N LEU A 77 -4.22 21.06 -5.38
CA LEU A 77 -3.48 20.17 -6.27
C LEU A 77 -4.34 19.67 -7.44
N ARG A 78 -5.62 19.34 -7.20
CA ARG A 78 -6.58 19.00 -8.26
C ARG A 78 -6.72 20.14 -9.27
N HIS A 79 -6.82 21.39 -8.83
CA HIS A 79 -6.84 22.54 -9.74
C HIS A 79 -5.55 22.70 -10.54
N GLN A 80 -4.40 22.40 -9.94
CA GLN A 80 -3.12 22.42 -10.66
C GLN A 80 -3.06 21.32 -11.73
N VAL A 81 -3.49 20.09 -11.41
CA VAL A 81 -3.61 19.01 -12.39
C VAL A 81 -4.53 19.43 -13.54
N PHE A 82 -5.70 19.99 -13.21
CA PHE A 82 -6.66 20.47 -14.20
C PHE A 82 -6.06 21.55 -15.12
N ALA A 83 -5.35 22.53 -14.56
CA ALA A 83 -4.68 23.57 -15.34
C ALA A 83 -3.62 23.01 -16.31
N GLN A 84 -2.82 22.02 -15.87
CA GLN A 84 -1.85 21.37 -16.76
C GLN A 84 -2.52 20.55 -17.86
N LEU A 85 -3.66 19.94 -17.55
CA LEU A 85 -4.46 19.16 -18.48
C LEU A 85 -5.10 20.06 -19.55
N GLN A 86 -5.61 21.23 -19.16
CA GLN A 86 -6.08 22.28 -20.07
C GLN A 86 -4.96 22.85 -20.94
N ALA A 87 -3.73 22.90 -20.42
CA ALA A 87 -2.54 23.29 -21.18
C ALA A 87 -2.07 22.21 -22.19
N GLY A 88 -2.79 21.09 -22.33
CA GLY A 88 -2.49 20.05 -23.31
C GLY A 88 -1.27 19.19 -22.96
N ARG A 89 -0.80 19.22 -21.72
CA ARG A 89 0.35 18.40 -21.30
C ARG A 89 -0.02 16.92 -21.22
N SER A 90 0.96 16.05 -21.45
CA SER A 90 0.85 14.60 -21.28
C SER A 90 0.86 14.19 -19.81
N ASP A 91 0.40 12.98 -19.49
CA ASP A 91 0.32 12.47 -18.11
C ASP A 91 1.69 12.45 -17.43
N ALA A 92 2.73 12.05 -18.16
CA ALA A 92 4.10 12.04 -17.66
C ALA A 92 4.59 13.46 -17.33
N GLN A 93 4.30 14.44 -18.19
CA GLN A 93 4.66 15.84 -17.94
C GLN A 93 3.88 16.43 -16.75
N ILE A 94 2.61 16.06 -16.57
CA ILE A 94 1.80 16.49 -15.44
C ILE A 94 2.38 15.91 -14.15
N LYS A 95 2.64 14.59 -14.11
CA LYS A 95 3.26 13.93 -12.95
C LYS A 95 4.63 14.54 -12.62
N GLN A 96 5.47 14.76 -13.63
CA GLN A 96 6.78 15.37 -13.44
C GLN A 96 6.65 16.78 -12.87
N TYR A 97 5.73 17.60 -13.39
CA TYR A 97 5.45 18.93 -12.84
C TYR A 97 5.00 18.86 -11.38
N MET A 98 4.20 17.87 -11.00
CA MET A 98 3.82 17.67 -9.60
C MET A 98 5.01 17.29 -8.73
N VAL A 99 5.91 16.43 -9.22
CA VAL A 99 7.14 16.05 -8.51
C VAL A 99 8.07 17.24 -8.32
N ASP A 100 8.32 17.98 -9.39
CA ASP A 100 9.27 19.10 -9.40
C ASP A 100 8.83 20.23 -8.47
N ARG A 101 7.52 20.45 -8.34
CA ARG A 101 6.97 21.57 -7.56
C ARG A 101 6.58 21.20 -6.13
N TYR A 102 6.19 19.96 -5.87
CA TYR A 102 5.64 19.56 -4.57
C TYR A 102 6.50 18.54 -3.84
N SER A 103 6.75 17.36 -4.42
CA SER A 103 7.65 16.33 -3.88
C SER A 103 7.57 15.07 -4.74
N ALA A 104 8.64 14.26 -4.76
CA ALA A 104 8.57 12.89 -5.29
C ALA A 104 7.52 12.01 -4.60
N PHE A 105 7.17 12.32 -3.33
CA PHE A 105 6.16 11.59 -2.55
C PHE A 105 4.71 11.85 -3.02
N VAL A 106 4.50 12.81 -3.92
CA VAL A 106 3.17 13.09 -4.48
C VAL A 106 2.69 11.96 -5.39
N LEU A 107 3.59 11.18 -5.98
CA LEU A 107 3.21 10.01 -6.76
C LEU A 107 2.83 8.87 -5.82
N TYR A 108 1.72 8.19 -6.11
CA TYR A 108 1.31 7.04 -5.34
C TYR A 108 2.34 5.91 -5.44
N ASP A 109 2.79 5.61 -6.66
CA ASP A 109 3.83 4.63 -6.89
C ASP A 109 5.17 5.32 -7.14
N PRO A 110 6.21 5.01 -6.34
CA PRO A 110 7.53 5.60 -6.54
C PRO A 110 8.09 5.16 -7.89
N PRO A 111 8.60 6.08 -8.73
CA PRO A 111 9.15 5.72 -10.02
C PRO A 111 10.40 4.85 -9.86
N LEU A 112 10.71 4.09 -10.92
CA LEU A 112 12.01 3.43 -11.09
C LEU A 112 13.08 4.49 -11.34
N ALA A 113 13.67 5.00 -10.27
CA ALA A 113 14.72 6.00 -10.29
C ALA A 113 15.98 5.43 -9.63
N PRO A 114 17.19 5.97 -9.89
CA PRO A 114 18.42 5.47 -9.30
C PRO A 114 18.37 5.36 -7.77
N GLY A 115 17.67 6.29 -7.10
CA GLY A 115 17.50 6.26 -5.64
C GLY A 115 16.55 5.16 -5.12
N THR A 116 15.64 4.65 -5.94
CA THR A 116 14.70 3.58 -5.55
C THR A 116 15.17 2.19 -5.97
N TRP A 117 16.25 2.07 -6.75
CA TRP A 117 16.74 0.77 -7.26
C TRP A 117 16.99 -0.26 -6.16
N LEU A 118 17.54 0.14 -5.02
CA LEU A 118 17.78 -0.79 -3.92
C LEU A 118 16.46 -1.37 -3.37
N LEU A 119 15.37 -0.59 -3.34
CA LEU A 119 14.06 -1.07 -2.93
C LEU A 119 13.49 -2.08 -3.94
N TRP A 120 13.65 -1.81 -5.23
CA TRP A 120 13.12 -2.65 -6.30
C TRP A 120 13.92 -3.94 -6.54
N PHE A 121 15.25 -3.85 -6.52
CA PHE A 121 16.15 -4.98 -6.83
C PHE A 121 16.74 -5.66 -5.58
N GLY A 122 16.65 -5.03 -4.40
CA GLY A 122 17.19 -5.56 -3.15
C GLY A 122 16.72 -6.98 -2.82
N PRO A 123 15.40 -7.28 -2.88
CA PRO A 123 14.90 -8.63 -2.63
C PRO A 123 15.49 -9.69 -3.58
N ALA A 124 15.57 -9.39 -4.87
CA ALA A 124 16.14 -10.29 -5.87
C ALA A 124 17.65 -10.49 -5.66
N LEU A 125 18.38 -9.41 -5.36
CA LEU A 125 19.81 -9.45 -5.09
C LEU A 125 20.12 -10.31 -3.86
N LEU A 126 19.32 -10.18 -2.79
CA LEU A 126 19.43 -11.00 -1.59
C LEU A 126 19.20 -12.49 -1.87
N LEU A 127 18.14 -12.81 -2.63
CA LEU A 127 17.83 -14.20 -3.00
C LEU A 127 18.96 -14.82 -3.83
N LEU A 128 19.46 -14.10 -4.84
CA LEU A 128 20.55 -14.57 -5.69
C LEU A 128 21.85 -14.72 -4.92
N GLY A 129 22.20 -13.75 -4.07
CA GLY A 129 23.37 -13.81 -3.20
C GLY A 129 23.31 -14.99 -2.23
N GLY A 130 22.17 -15.19 -1.57
CA GLY A 130 21.95 -16.31 -0.67
C GLY A 130 22.03 -17.67 -1.38
N ALA A 131 21.39 -17.81 -2.53
CA ALA A 131 21.45 -19.03 -3.34
C ALA A 131 22.89 -19.32 -3.82
N ALA A 132 23.61 -18.31 -4.29
CA ALA A 132 25.00 -18.44 -4.69
C ALA A 132 25.89 -18.90 -3.53
N MET A 133 25.70 -18.36 -2.33
CA MET A 133 26.43 -18.75 -1.12
C MET A 133 26.17 -20.21 -0.73
N VAL A 134 24.91 -20.66 -0.76
CA VAL A 134 24.56 -22.06 -0.50
C VAL A 134 25.19 -22.98 -1.55
N LEU A 135 25.10 -22.64 -2.84
CA LEU A 135 25.69 -23.46 -3.90
C LEU A 135 27.23 -23.53 -3.79
N ALA A 136 27.88 -22.42 -3.45
CA ALA A 136 29.32 -22.38 -3.24
C ALA A 136 29.75 -23.28 -2.08
N THR A 137 29.05 -23.22 -0.94
CA THR A 137 29.37 -24.05 0.24
C THR A 137 29.14 -25.54 -0.04
N LEU A 138 28.05 -25.90 -0.74
CA LEU A 138 27.79 -27.29 -1.15
C LEU A 138 28.84 -27.82 -2.13
N ARG A 139 29.29 -27.00 -3.09
CA ARG A 139 30.35 -27.38 -4.04
C ARG A 139 31.69 -27.60 -3.35
N GLN A 140 32.06 -26.73 -2.40
CA GLN A 140 33.28 -26.88 -1.60
C GLN A 140 33.25 -28.17 -0.78
N ARG A 141 32.13 -28.47 -0.11
CA ARG A 141 31.97 -29.71 0.66
C ARG A 141 32.07 -30.97 -0.19
N ARG A 142 31.44 -30.98 -1.38
CA ARG A 142 31.53 -32.11 -2.32
C ARG A 142 32.95 -32.36 -2.80
N ARG A 143 33.74 -31.31 -3.07
CA ARG A 143 35.16 -31.44 -3.45
C ARG A 143 36.00 -32.02 -2.32
N ALA A 144 35.78 -31.57 -1.08
CA ALA A 144 36.49 -32.12 0.09
C ALA A 144 36.17 -33.60 0.31
N LEU A 145 34.91 -34.01 0.19
CA LEU A 145 34.51 -35.43 0.27
C LEU A 145 35.15 -36.29 -0.83
N GLY A 146 35.19 -35.79 -2.08
CA GLY A 146 35.79 -36.52 -3.20
C GLY A 146 37.31 -36.70 -3.06
N ALA A 147 38.02 -35.73 -2.47
CA ALA A 147 39.46 -35.84 -2.22
C ALA A 147 39.79 -36.90 -1.16
N VAL A 148 38.96 -37.01 -0.11
CA VAL A 148 39.14 -38.04 0.94
C VAL A 148 38.90 -39.44 0.39
N THR A 149 37.92 -39.63 -0.50
CA THR A 149 37.66 -40.95 -1.10
C THR A 149 38.80 -41.41 -2.00
N THR A 150 39.41 -40.51 -2.78
CA THR A 150 40.55 -40.85 -3.63
C THR A 150 41.80 -41.19 -2.82
N GLU A 151 42.09 -40.46 -1.74
CA GLU A 151 43.19 -40.80 -0.83
C GLU A 151 42.99 -42.16 -0.14
N ALA A 152 41.74 -42.53 0.17
CA ALA A 152 41.43 -43.82 0.78
C ALA A 152 41.51 -44.99 -0.22
N GLU A 153 41.27 -44.75 -1.51
CA GLU A 153 41.32 -45.77 -2.57
C GLU A 153 42.76 -46.08 -3.00
N ASP A 154 43.64 -45.07 -3.01
CA ASP A 154 45.07 -45.22 -3.31
C ASP A 154 45.91 -45.82 -2.15
N ALA A 155 45.31 -45.95 -0.95
CA ALA A 155 46.00 -46.42 0.26
C ALA A 155 45.94 -47.95 0.49
N TRP A 156 45.33 -48.71 -0.41
CA TRP A 156 45.23 -50.18 -0.39
C TRP A 156 46.03 -50.82 -1.51
#